data_AF-A0A7W0UF48-F1
#
_entry.id   AF-A0A7W0UF48-F1
#
_cell.length_a   1.000
_cell.length_b   1.000
_cell.length_c   1.000
_cell.angle_alpha   90.00
_cell.angle_beta   90.00
_cell.angle_gamma   90.00
#
_symmetry.space_group_name_H-M   'P 1'
#
loop_
_entity.id
_entity.type
_entity.pdbx_description
1 polymer ?
#
loop_
_entity_poly.entity_id
_entity_poly.type
_entity_poly.pdbx_seq_one_letter_code
_entity_poly.pdbx_strand_id
1 'polypeptide(L)'
;AVRAAEYDLPTGLVAALDAQMRAHEAGDRLLEVLDELQRIRGEAGWPPLAAPIGQILASQALIHVLSARRYGTVVDEFRSLVQGRYGAPPVAIDPTVMRAVALVTDGVPLSDDPPSAEDVRAEAEGLAASEEELVLIALFGDEAETLLHNIRSRHTREDPISTSVDQSRANRIRELVQIVQESGVAEVEIEDNGMRVSVRRTEELPAQAAAPLAQEELAELPLASVIPVVGIRVESPMVGVFYRAPEPGSPAFVQPGDVVAPGQTLCLLEAMKLFNELKADAAGRVVAVHVEDGQPVEFGQLLFELEPIAPLPTL
;
A
#
# COMPACT_ATOMS: atom_id res chain seq x y z
N ALA A 1 8.30 24.50 5.82
CA ALA A 1 9.27 25.53 6.25
C ALA A 1 8.84 26.92 5.81
N VAL A 2 9.03 27.34 4.54
CA VAL A 2 8.72 28.73 4.08
C VAL A 2 7.30 29.18 4.43
N ARG A 3 6.27 28.43 4.02
CA ARG A 3 4.86 28.70 4.37
C ARG A 3 4.59 28.76 5.88
N ALA A 4 5.33 27.98 6.68
CA ALA A 4 5.17 27.98 8.13
C ALA A 4 5.71 29.28 8.77
N ALA A 5 6.80 29.83 8.22
CA ALA A 5 7.33 31.13 8.63
C ALA A 5 6.46 32.30 8.14
N GLU A 6 5.94 32.25 6.90
CA GLU A 6 5.03 33.27 6.35
C GLU A 6 3.75 33.43 7.19
N TYR A 7 3.22 32.32 7.72
CA TYR A 7 1.98 32.29 8.48
C TYR A 7 2.17 32.29 10.00
N ASP A 8 3.40 32.34 10.54
CA ASP A 8 3.69 32.16 11.97
C ASP A 8 3.05 30.89 12.58
N LEU A 9 3.28 29.75 11.92
CA LEU A 9 2.73 28.44 12.29
C LEU A 9 3.84 27.41 12.60
N PRO A 10 3.59 26.43 13.49
CA PRO A 10 4.50 25.31 13.68
C PRO A 10 4.73 24.52 12.37
N THR A 11 5.99 24.25 12.01
CA THR A 11 6.31 23.57 10.74
C THR A 11 5.65 22.19 10.61
N GLY A 12 5.54 21.44 11.71
CA GLY A 12 4.85 20.14 11.72
C GLY A 12 3.35 20.25 11.46
N LEU A 13 2.70 21.32 11.92
CA LEU A 13 1.27 21.56 11.68
C LEU A 13 0.98 21.84 10.20
N VAL A 14 1.81 22.68 9.57
CA VAL A 14 1.71 22.97 8.13
C VAL A 14 2.01 21.73 7.28
N ALA A 15 2.97 20.90 7.70
CA ALA A 15 3.26 19.63 7.01
C ALA A 15 2.11 18.61 7.13
N ALA A 16 1.45 18.53 8.29
CA ALA A 16 0.28 17.68 8.48
C ALA A 16 -0.90 18.13 7.61
N LEU A 17 -1.20 19.44 7.59
CA LEU A 17 -2.23 20.01 6.71
C LEU A 17 -1.94 19.76 5.23
N ASP A 18 -0.70 19.95 4.79
CA ASP A 18 -0.26 19.69 3.41
C ASP A 18 -0.40 18.21 3.02
N ALA A 19 -0.15 17.28 3.95
CA ALA A 19 -0.42 15.85 3.75
C ALA A 19 -1.93 15.55 3.66
N GLN A 20 -2.74 16.10 4.57
CA GLN A 20 -4.21 15.92 4.56
C GLN A 20 -4.86 16.51 3.30
N MET A 21 -4.44 17.69 2.85
CA MET A 21 -4.98 18.30 1.63
C MET A 21 -4.66 17.46 0.38
N ARG A 22 -3.47 16.83 0.30
CA ARG A 22 -3.17 15.88 -0.78
C ARG A 22 -4.02 14.61 -0.70
N ALA A 23 -4.27 14.09 0.51
CA ALA A 23 -5.13 12.91 0.69
C ALA A 23 -6.59 13.18 0.28
N HIS A 24 -7.04 14.43 0.34
CA HIS A 24 -8.35 14.89 -0.16
C HIS A 24 -8.32 15.46 -1.60
N GLU A 25 -7.27 15.18 -2.37
CA GLU A 25 -7.09 15.66 -3.76
C GLU A 25 -7.15 17.19 -3.94
N ALA A 26 -6.99 17.96 -2.85
CA ALA A 26 -7.17 19.41 -2.79
C ALA A 26 -5.85 20.15 -2.43
N GLY A 27 -4.69 19.57 -2.76
CA GLY A 27 -3.37 20.08 -2.36
C GLY A 27 -3.05 21.50 -2.84
N ASP A 28 -3.70 21.98 -3.90
CA ASP A 28 -3.63 23.35 -4.41
C ASP A 28 -4.26 24.39 -3.45
N ARG A 29 -5.25 23.96 -2.66
CA ARG A 29 -6.02 24.82 -1.73
C ARG A 29 -5.38 24.98 -0.35
N LEU A 30 -4.14 24.51 -0.15
CA LEU A 30 -3.44 24.60 1.15
C LEU A 30 -3.43 26.02 1.73
N LEU A 31 -3.22 27.04 0.89
CA LEU A 31 -3.16 28.44 1.36
C LEU A 31 -4.51 28.93 1.91
N GLU A 32 -5.64 28.48 1.33
CA GLU A 32 -6.97 28.77 1.87
C GLU A 32 -7.12 28.20 3.28
N VAL A 33 -6.57 27.01 3.56
CA VAL A 33 -6.61 26.38 4.88
C VAL A 33 -5.72 27.11 5.88
N LEU A 34 -4.54 27.59 5.47
CA LEU A 34 -3.66 28.36 6.35
C LEU A 34 -4.26 29.73 6.70
N ASP A 35 -4.90 30.40 5.73
CA ASP A 35 -5.67 31.64 5.95
C ASP A 35 -6.85 31.39 6.90
N GLU A 36 -7.63 30.34 6.66
CA GLU A 36 -8.81 30.00 7.47
C GLU A 36 -8.43 29.56 8.89
N LEU A 37 -7.31 28.84 9.07
CA LEU A 37 -6.76 28.49 10.38
C LEU A 37 -6.44 29.74 11.20
N GLN A 38 -5.81 30.76 10.60
CA GLN A 38 -5.52 32.01 11.31
C GLN A 38 -6.81 32.80 11.66
N ARG A 39 -7.84 32.76 10.80
CA ARG A 39 -9.16 33.35 11.10
C ARG A 39 -9.82 32.68 12.29
N ILE A 40 -9.95 31.34 12.25
CA ILE A 40 -10.56 30.56 13.33
C ILE A 40 -9.75 30.71 14.62
N ARG A 41 -8.41 30.77 14.56
CA ARG A 41 -7.56 31.03 15.74
C ARG A 41 -7.88 32.39 16.37
N GLY A 42 -8.08 33.43 15.57
CA GLY A 42 -8.48 34.75 16.07
C GLY A 42 -9.86 34.74 16.71
N GLU A 43 -10.85 34.12 16.04
CA GLU A 43 -12.22 34.01 16.55
C GLU A 43 -12.32 33.09 17.80
N ALA A 44 -11.43 32.10 17.93
CA ALA A 44 -11.28 31.25 19.11
C ALA A 44 -10.49 31.89 20.27
N GLY A 45 -10.18 33.19 20.19
CA GLY A 45 -9.56 33.94 21.29
C GLY A 45 -8.03 33.87 21.33
N TRP A 46 -7.37 33.61 20.20
CA TRP A 46 -5.91 33.49 20.06
C TRP A 46 -5.23 32.45 20.96
N PRO A 47 -5.72 31.20 21.03
CA PRO A 47 -5.08 30.17 21.85
C PRO A 47 -3.69 29.78 21.29
N PRO A 48 -2.82 29.19 22.13
CA PRO A 48 -1.49 28.75 21.71
C PRO A 48 -1.60 27.53 20.77
N LEU A 49 -0.78 27.50 19.71
CA LEU A 49 -0.78 26.44 18.70
C LEU A 49 -0.01 25.17 19.11
N ALA A 50 0.19 24.97 20.41
CA ALA A 50 0.71 23.71 20.94
C ALA A 50 -0.30 22.58 20.71
N ALA A 51 0.16 21.32 20.75
CA ALA A 51 -0.75 20.18 20.75
C ALA A 51 -1.58 20.16 22.06
N PRO A 52 -2.89 19.81 22.01
CA PRO A 52 -3.65 19.41 20.82
C PRO A 52 -4.26 20.58 20.03
N ILE A 53 -4.33 21.79 20.61
CA ILE A 53 -5.05 22.97 20.08
C ILE A 53 -4.72 23.28 18.61
N GLY A 54 -3.43 23.23 18.23
CA GLY A 54 -3.02 23.46 16.85
C GLY A 54 -3.71 22.53 15.85
N GLN A 55 -3.86 21.23 16.20
CA GLN A 55 -4.53 20.23 15.37
C GLN A 55 -6.05 20.44 15.35
N ILE A 56 -6.66 20.81 16.49
CA ILE A 56 -8.10 21.10 16.59
C ILE A 56 -8.49 22.24 15.63
N LEU A 57 -7.71 23.32 15.61
CA LEU A 57 -7.93 24.45 14.70
C LEU A 57 -7.68 24.07 13.24
N ALA A 58 -6.67 23.24 12.97
CA ALA A 58 -6.38 22.72 11.63
C ALA A 58 -7.51 21.85 11.08
N SER A 59 -8.05 20.90 11.85
CA SER A 59 -9.18 20.06 11.46
C SER A 59 -10.44 20.88 11.17
N GLN A 60 -10.75 21.90 11.99
CA GLN A 60 -11.89 22.77 11.75
C GLN A 60 -11.68 23.65 10.49
N ALA A 61 -10.47 24.17 10.25
CA ALA A 61 -10.12 24.93 9.05
C ALA A 61 -10.22 24.08 7.77
N LEU A 62 -9.72 22.85 7.83
CA LEU A 62 -9.81 21.86 6.75
C LEU A 62 -11.29 21.63 6.36
N ILE A 63 -12.16 21.39 7.34
CA ILE A 63 -13.60 21.20 7.13
C ILE A 63 -14.25 22.45 6.50
N HIS A 64 -13.91 23.66 6.97
CA HIS A 64 -14.45 24.90 6.38
C HIS A 64 -14.09 25.05 4.90
N VAL A 65 -12.84 24.77 4.54
CA VAL A 65 -12.33 24.91 3.16
C VAL A 65 -12.89 23.82 2.25
N LEU A 66 -12.88 22.55 2.69
CA LEU A 66 -13.40 21.42 1.89
C LEU A 66 -14.92 21.50 1.69
N SER A 67 -15.69 21.89 2.72
CA SER A 67 -17.15 22.06 2.61
C SER A 67 -17.59 23.40 2.00
N ALA A 68 -16.64 24.33 1.78
CA ALA A 68 -16.89 25.73 1.45
C ALA A 68 -17.87 26.46 2.40
N ARG A 69 -18.01 25.98 3.64
CA ARG A 69 -19.00 26.47 4.62
C ARG A 69 -18.41 26.56 6.03
N ARG A 70 -18.20 27.78 6.52
CA ARG A 70 -17.79 28.05 7.91
C ARG A 70 -18.89 27.60 8.88
N TYR A 71 -18.51 26.83 9.89
CA TYR A 71 -19.37 26.30 10.96
C TYR A 71 -20.67 25.63 10.47
N GLY A 72 -20.65 25.03 9.27
CA GLY A 72 -21.71 24.12 8.81
C GLY A 72 -21.64 22.77 9.51
N THR A 73 -20.42 22.34 9.82
CA THR A 73 -20.07 21.19 10.66
C THR A 73 -19.03 21.67 11.66
N VAL A 74 -19.08 21.16 12.88
CA VAL A 74 -18.18 21.51 13.98
C VAL A 74 -17.60 20.21 14.54
N VAL A 75 -16.27 20.07 14.55
CA VAL A 75 -15.62 18.92 15.23
C VAL A 75 -15.71 19.06 16.75
N ASP A 76 -15.86 17.94 17.43
CA ASP A 76 -16.22 17.91 18.85
C ASP A 76 -15.07 18.37 19.77
N GLU A 77 -13.82 18.29 19.31
CA GLU A 77 -12.68 18.90 19.99
C GLU A 77 -12.70 20.43 19.86
N PHE A 78 -13.16 20.99 18.72
CA PHE A 78 -13.32 22.44 18.56
C PHE A 78 -14.52 22.95 19.37
N ARG A 79 -15.61 22.18 19.43
CA ARG A 79 -16.72 22.40 20.37
C ARG A 79 -16.20 22.46 21.81
N SER A 80 -15.42 21.46 22.21
CA SER A 80 -14.81 21.36 23.56
C SER A 80 -13.87 22.52 23.87
N LEU A 81 -13.08 22.98 22.89
CA LEU A 81 -12.25 24.18 22.97
C LEU A 81 -13.08 25.44 23.20
N VAL A 82 -14.15 25.64 22.43
CA VAL A 82 -15.06 26.79 22.56
C VAL A 82 -15.86 26.76 23.87
N GLN A 83 -16.16 25.57 24.40
CA GLN A 83 -16.78 25.37 25.71
C GLN A 83 -15.80 25.52 26.89
N GLY A 84 -14.50 25.74 26.64
CA GLY A 84 -13.48 25.96 27.68
C GLY A 84 -12.94 24.69 28.32
N ARG A 85 -13.20 23.49 27.77
CA ARG A 85 -12.66 22.21 28.30
C ARG A 85 -11.13 22.12 28.21
N TYR A 86 -10.50 22.90 27.34
CA TYR A 86 -9.03 23.05 27.25
C TYR A 86 -8.50 24.27 28.03
N GLY A 87 -9.31 24.85 28.91
CA GLY A 87 -9.00 26.08 29.65
C GLY A 87 -9.49 27.36 28.95
N ALA A 88 -9.18 28.51 29.56
CA ALA A 88 -9.57 29.81 29.04
C ALA A 88 -8.56 30.34 27.99
N PRO A 89 -9.00 30.78 26.79
CA PRO A 89 -8.12 31.42 25.82
C PRO A 89 -7.65 32.82 26.30
N PRO A 90 -6.53 33.34 25.76
CA PRO A 90 -6.00 34.67 26.13
C PRO A 90 -6.95 35.85 25.85
N VAL A 91 -7.84 35.71 24.87
CA VAL A 91 -8.85 36.70 24.47
C VAL A 91 -10.23 36.04 24.48
N ALA A 92 -11.29 36.81 24.70
CA ALA A 92 -12.66 36.30 24.60
C ALA A 92 -12.95 35.74 23.19
N ILE A 93 -13.66 34.60 23.15
CA ILE A 93 -14.11 33.95 21.91
C ILE A 93 -15.19 34.81 21.24
N ASP A 94 -15.21 34.85 19.90
CA ASP A 94 -16.22 35.56 19.14
C ASP A 94 -17.63 35.00 19.45
N PRO A 95 -18.61 35.84 19.84
CA PRO A 95 -19.98 35.41 20.14
C PRO A 95 -20.68 34.67 19.00
N THR A 96 -20.28 34.93 17.75
CA THR A 96 -20.79 34.26 16.55
C THR A 96 -20.37 32.80 16.52
N VAL A 97 -19.11 32.51 16.88
CA VAL A 97 -18.59 31.15 16.97
C VAL A 97 -19.23 30.41 18.13
N MET A 98 -19.33 31.03 19.31
CA MET A 98 -20.04 30.46 20.46
C MET A 98 -21.48 30.07 20.10
N ARG A 99 -22.19 30.95 19.37
CA ARG A 99 -23.56 30.67 18.90
C ARG A 99 -23.61 29.59 17.83
N ALA A 100 -22.66 29.53 16.91
CA ALA A 100 -22.62 28.48 15.88
C ALA A 100 -22.39 27.10 16.50
N VAL A 101 -21.43 26.98 17.42
CA VAL A 101 -21.14 25.75 18.18
C VAL A 101 -22.36 25.30 19.01
N ALA A 102 -23.12 26.23 19.58
CA ALA A 102 -24.33 25.93 20.34
C ALA A 102 -25.54 25.51 19.48
N LEU A 103 -25.56 25.83 18.18
CA LEU A 103 -26.66 25.50 17.26
C LEU A 103 -26.38 24.23 16.43
N VAL A 104 -25.10 23.90 16.20
CA VAL A 104 -24.69 22.67 15.50
C VAL A 104 -24.50 21.56 16.54
N THR A 105 -25.59 20.86 16.87
CA THR A 105 -25.61 19.76 17.86
C THR A 105 -26.21 18.49 17.27
N ASP A 106 -25.42 17.79 16.44
CA ASP A 106 -25.72 16.44 15.94
C ASP A 106 -24.95 15.34 16.72
N GLY A 107 -24.14 15.73 17.71
CA GLY A 107 -23.27 14.83 18.49
C GLY A 107 -23.92 14.31 19.79
N VAL A 108 -23.41 13.16 20.27
CA VAL A 108 -23.70 12.65 21.61
C VAL A 108 -23.21 13.66 22.65
N PRO A 109 -23.94 13.93 23.75
CA PRO A 109 -23.44 14.75 24.84
C PRO A 109 -22.13 14.16 25.37
N LEU A 110 -21.02 14.89 25.21
CA LEU A 110 -19.73 14.48 25.73
C LEU A 110 -19.80 14.41 27.26
N SER A 111 -19.54 13.25 27.85
CA SER A 111 -19.44 13.13 29.32
C SER A 111 -18.51 14.20 29.89
N ASP A 112 -18.90 14.82 31.00
CA ASP A 112 -18.04 15.73 31.76
C ASP A 112 -17.09 14.96 32.69
N ASP A 113 -17.48 13.76 33.14
CA ASP A 113 -16.67 12.91 34.01
C ASP A 113 -15.88 11.86 33.21
N PRO A 114 -14.58 11.67 33.50
CA PRO A 114 -13.81 10.55 32.97
C PRO A 114 -14.33 9.22 33.57
N PRO A 115 -14.22 8.09 32.85
CA PRO A 115 -14.65 6.80 33.36
C PRO A 115 -13.86 6.46 34.64
N SER A 116 -14.52 5.86 35.63
CA SER A 116 -13.82 5.49 36.85
C SER A 116 -12.89 4.31 36.61
N ALA A 117 -11.90 4.14 37.47
CA ALA A 117 -11.01 2.97 37.41
C ALA A 117 -11.75 1.64 37.68
N GLU A 118 -12.99 1.67 38.19
CA GLU A 118 -13.86 0.50 38.32
C GLU A 118 -14.58 0.21 37.00
N ASP A 119 -15.12 1.23 36.33
CA ASP A 119 -15.79 1.11 35.03
C ASP A 119 -14.82 0.57 33.96
N VAL A 120 -13.64 1.18 33.81
CA VAL A 120 -12.63 0.72 32.85
C VAL A 120 -12.18 -0.72 33.13
N ARG A 121 -12.13 -1.14 34.41
CA ARG A 121 -11.78 -2.52 34.76
C ARG A 121 -12.88 -3.52 34.40
N ALA A 122 -14.15 -3.10 34.47
CA ALA A 122 -15.29 -3.91 34.06
C ALA A 122 -15.39 -4.02 32.53
N GLU A 123 -15.16 -2.92 31.81
CA GLU A 123 -15.11 -2.90 30.34
C GLU A 123 -13.92 -3.70 29.79
N ALA A 124 -12.75 -3.57 30.41
CA ALA A 124 -11.54 -4.30 30.04
C ALA A 124 -11.45 -5.72 30.62
N GLU A 125 -12.53 -6.30 31.16
CA GLU A 125 -12.51 -7.64 31.76
C GLU A 125 -12.18 -8.70 30.69
N GLY A 126 -11.06 -9.41 30.89
CA GLY A 126 -10.51 -10.34 29.90
C GLY A 126 -9.72 -9.69 28.75
N LEU A 127 -9.74 -8.35 28.64
CA LEU A 127 -8.97 -7.58 27.67
C LEU A 127 -7.65 -7.04 28.23
N ALA A 128 -7.54 -6.78 29.53
CA ALA A 128 -6.28 -6.42 30.19
C ALA A 128 -5.72 -7.57 31.04
N ALA A 129 -4.41 -7.80 30.95
CA ALA A 129 -3.64 -8.76 31.75
C ALA A 129 -2.78 -8.10 32.83
N SER A 130 -2.62 -6.77 32.82
CA SER A 130 -1.90 -6.00 33.84
C SER A 130 -2.51 -4.61 34.08
N GLU A 131 -2.06 -3.92 35.14
CA GLU A 131 -2.51 -2.54 35.42
C GLU A 131 -2.04 -1.54 34.37
N GLU A 132 -0.86 -1.76 33.76
CA GLU A 132 -0.37 -0.95 32.65
C GLU A 132 -1.25 -1.08 31.41
N GLU A 133 -1.75 -2.29 31.12
CA GLU A 133 -2.69 -2.52 30.03
C GLU A 133 -4.08 -1.91 30.32
N LEU A 134 -4.55 -1.93 31.58
CA LEU A 134 -5.74 -1.17 31.99
C LEU A 134 -5.57 0.34 31.79
N VAL A 135 -4.39 0.89 32.08
CA VAL A 135 -4.09 2.32 31.84
C VAL A 135 -4.03 2.63 30.34
N LEU A 136 -3.53 1.72 29.50
CA LEU A 136 -3.58 1.90 28.05
C LEU A 136 -5.03 1.92 27.53
N ILE A 137 -5.88 1.00 27.98
CA ILE A 137 -7.30 1.01 27.60
C ILE A 137 -8.01 2.27 28.13
N ALA A 138 -7.72 2.70 29.36
CA ALA A 138 -8.27 3.95 29.91
C ALA A 138 -7.92 5.21 29.11
N LEU A 139 -6.74 5.24 28.45
CA LEU A 139 -6.24 6.40 27.71
C LEU A 139 -6.55 6.36 26.21
N PHE A 140 -6.67 5.17 25.62
CA PHE A 140 -6.74 4.99 24.16
C PHE A 140 -7.86 4.04 23.67
N GLY A 141 -8.64 3.43 24.57
CA GLY A 141 -9.80 2.59 24.24
C GLY A 141 -9.50 1.50 23.19
N ASP A 142 -10.33 1.44 22.15
CA ASP A 142 -10.26 0.54 21.00
C ASP A 142 -8.86 0.48 20.34
N GLU A 143 -8.10 1.59 20.34
CA GLU A 143 -6.74 1.61 19.79
C GLU A 143 -5.78 0.79 20.66
N ALA A 144 -5.91 0.89 21.98
CA ALA A 144 -5.17 0.04 22.92
C ALA A 144 -5.60 -1.42 22.81
N GLU A 145 -6.90 -1.72 22.73
CA GLU A 145 -7.37 -3.11 22.54
C GLU A 145 -6.77 -3.73 21.26
N THR A 146 -6.80 -2.99 20.15
CA THR A 146 -6.22 -3.40 18.87
C THR A 146 -4.71 -3.62 19.01
N LEU A 147 -3.99 -2.73 19.69
CA LEU A 147 -2.56 -2.86 19.94
C LEU A 147 -2.24 -4.10 20.80
N LEU A 148 -2.96 -4.30 21.91
CA LEU A 148 -2.77 -5.40 22.84
C LEU A 148 -3.09 -6.75 22.18
N HIS A 149 -4.16 -6.83 21.39
CA HIS A 149 -4.48 -8.00 20.59
C HIS A 149 -3.35 -8.35 19.60
N ASN A 150 -2.79 -7.34 18.92
CA ASN A 150 -1.65 -7.50 18.02
C ASN A 150 -0.33 -7.85 18.73
N ILE A 151 -0.12 -7.40 19.97
CA ILE A 151 1.04 -7.78 20.79
C ILE A 151 0.90 -9.25 21.23
N ARG A 152 -0.25 -9.65 21.76
CA ARG A 152 -0.50 -11.04 22.19
C ARG A 152 -0.46 -12.01 21.03
N SER A 153 -1.07 -11.65 19.89
CA SER A 153 -1.02 -12.44 18.66
C SER A 153 0.42 -12.69 18.17
N ARG A 154 1.35 -11.77 18.42
CA ARG A 154 2.78 -11.96 18.14
C ARG A 154 3.45 -12.86 19.18
N HIS A 155 3.21 -12.68 20.47
CA HIS A 155 3.82 -13.50 21.52
C HIS A 155 3.34 -14.96 21.50
N THR A 156 2.05 -15.24 21.25
CA THR A 156 1.54 -16.62 21.08
C THR A 156 2.06 -17.30 19.80
N ARG A 157 2.69 -16.53 18.90
CA ARG A 157 3.32 -17.00 17.66
C ARG A 157 4.82 -17.27 17.79
N GLU A 158 5.43 -17.02 18.96
CA GLU A 158 6.85 -17.23 19.22
C GLU A 158 7.11 -18.50 20.03
N ASP A 159 6.72 -19.64 19.46
CA ASP A 159 7.23 -20.96 19.82
C ASP A 159 7.11 -21.92 18.61
N PRO A 160 8.12 -22.01 17.71
CA PRO A 160 9.23 -21.10 17.47
C PRO A 160 8.94 -20.07 16.35
N ILE A 161 9.80 -19.04 16.24
CA ILE A 161 9.77 -17.93 15.26
C ILE A 161 9.75 -18.37 13.77
N SER A 162 9.85 -19.67 13.48
CA SER A 162 9.82 -20.25 12.13
C SER A 162 8.42 -20.53 11.56
N THR A 163 7.36 -20.68 12.36
CA THR A 163 6.08 -21.29 11.88
C THR A 163 4.91 -20.32 11.76
N SER A 164 5.00 -19.11 12.32
CA SER A 164 3.84 -18.21 12.40
C SER A 164 3.54 -17.46 11.09
N VAL A 165 4.59 -17.14 10.34
CA VAL A 165 4.51 -16.71 8.94
C VAL A 165 3.86 -17.81 8.11
N ASP A 166 4.26 -19.07 8.30
CA ASP A 166 3.74 -20.21 7.54
C ASP A 166 2.28 -20.57 7.88
N GLN A 167 1.82 -20.38 9.13
CA GLN A 167 0.42 -20.67 9.48
C GLN A 167 -0.55 -19.66 8.84
N SER A 168 -0.19 -18.38 8.78
CA SER A 168 -0.92 -17.33 8.07
C SER A 168 -0.97 -17.61 6.56
N ARG A 169 0.17 -17.98 5.99
CA ARG A 169 0.31 -18.39 4.58
C ARG A 169 -0.55 -19.61 4.27
N ALA A 170 -0.46 -20.67 5.07
CA ALA A 170 -1.22 -21.91 4.87
C ALA A 170 -2.74 -21.72 5.00
N ASN A 171 -3.19 -20.77 5.83
CA ASN A 171 -4.61 -20.39 5.90
C ASN A 171 -5.05 -19.67 4.62
N ARG A 172 -4.32 -18.63 4.18
CA ARG A 172 -4.61 -17.92 2.91
C ARG A 172 -4.56 -18.85 1.69
N ILE A 173 -3.59 -19.77 1.63
CA ILE A 173 -3.49 -20.77 0.56
C ILE A 173 -4.71 -21.70 0.56
N ARG A 174 -5.17 -22.17 1.73
CA ARG A 174 -6.37 -23.02 1.82
C ARG A 174 -7.65 -22.28 1.41
N GLU A 175 -7.80 -21.03 1.82
CA GLU A 175 -8.92 -20.16 1.43
C GLU A 175 -8.94 -19.90 -0.08
N LEU A 176 -7.78 -19.63 -0.69
CA LEU A 176 -7.63 -19.51 -2.14
C LEU A 176 -7.93 -20.81 -2.89
N VAL A 177 -7.46 -21.96 -2.39
CA VAL A 177 -7.79 -23.28 -2.96
C VAL A 177 -9.29 -23.55 -2.87
N GLN A 178 -9.95 -23.17 -1.78
CA GLN A 178 -11.41 -23.31 -1.65
C GLN A 178 -12.16 -22.37 -2.62
N ILE A 179 -11.72 -21.11 -2.75
CA ILE A 179 -12.28 -20.16 -3.73
C ILE A 179 -12.12 -20.69 -5.16
N VAL A 180 -10.95 -21.24 -5.52
CA VAL A 180 -10.73 -21.91 -6.83
C VAL A 180 -11.67 -23.09 -7.02
N GLN A 181 -11.89 -23.90 -5.98
CA GLN A 181 -12.80 -25.04 -6.01
C GLN A 181 -14.27 -24.63 -6.22
N GLU A 182 -14.75 -23.61 -5.52
CA GLU A 182 -16.15 -23.16 -5.59
C GLU A 182 -16.46 -22.25 -6.80
N SER A 183 -15.49 -21.44 -7.26
CA SER A 183 -15.67 -20.49 -8.37
C SER A 183 -15.46 -21.08 -9.78
N GLY A 184 -14.93 -22.29 -9.88
CA GLY A 184 -14.71 -22.97 -11.17
C GLY A 184 -13.48 -22.48 -11.95
N VAL A 185 -12.69 -21.54 -11.43
CA VAL A 185 -11.50 -20.98 -12.11
C VAL A 185 -10.41 -22.05 -12.30
N ALA A 186 -9.72 -22.04 -13.45
CA ALA A 186 -8.71 -23.04 -13.81
C ALA A 186 -7.31 -22.75 -13.23
N GLU A 187 -6.97 -21.48 -13.07
CA GLU A 187 -5.67 -21.01 -12.56
C GLU A 187 -5.84 -19.70 -11.79
N VAL A 188 -5.20 -19.60 -10.62
CA VAL A 188 -5.09 -18.37 -9.81
C VAL A 188 -3.64 -18.18 -9.38
N GLU A 189 -3.07 -17.03 -9.67
CA GLU A 189 -1.73 -16.61 -9.24
C GLU A 189 -1.82 -15.29 -8.45
N ILE A 190 -1.24 -15.27 -7.25
CA ILE A 190 -1.29 -14.13 -6.32
C ILE A 190 0.10 -13.87 -5.76
N GLU A 191 0.47 -12.59 -5.72
CA GLU A 191 1.75 -12.10 -5.19
C GLU A 191 1.51 -11.08 -4.07
N ASP A 192 1.98 -11.38 -2.85
CA ASP A 192 1.86 -10.52 -1.68
C ASP A 192 3.20 -10.51 -0.92
N ASN A 193 3.80 -9.31 -0.78
CA ASN A 193 5.02 -9.05 0.01
C ASN A 193 6.13 -10.11 -0.13
N GLY A 194 6.52 -10.43 -1.38
CA GLY A 194 7.63 -11.34 -1.69
C GLY A 194 7.28 -12.84 -1.69
N MET A 195 6.00 -13.19 -1.79
CA MET A 195 5.50 -14.56 -1.89
C MET A 195 4.53 -14.68 -3.05
N ARG A 196 4.85 -15.55 -4.02
CA ARG A 196 4.02 -15.90 -5.17
C ARG A 196 3.39 -17.28 -4.96
N VAL A 197 2.06 -17.35 -5.05
CA VAL A 197 1.27 -18.58 -4.92
C VAL A 197 0.51 -18.81 -6.21
N SER A 198 0.80 -19.91 -6.91
CA SER A 198 0.06 -20.37 -8.10
C SER A 198 -0.74 -21.64 -7.74
N VAL A 199 -2.04 -21.62 -8.01
CA VAL A 199 -2.96 -22.75 -7.83
C VAL A 199 -3.57 -23.08 -9.19
N ARG A 200 -3.24 -24.26 -9.74
CA ARG A 200 -3.79 -24.79 -10.99
C ARG A 200 -4.66 -26.02 -10.70
N ARG A 201 -5.85 -26.09 -11.30
CA ARG A 201 -6.67 -27.31 -11.29
C ARG A 201 -6.23 -28.23 -12.44
N THR A 202 -5.55 -29.33 -12.12
CA THR A 202 -5.35 -30.42 -13.07
C THR A 202 -6.58 -31.32 -13.08
N GLU A 203 -7.40 -31.23 -14.12
CA GLU A 203 -8.39 -32.27 -14.42
C GLU A 203 -7.69 -33.41 -15.17
N GLU A 204 -7.52 -34.56 -14.52
CA GLU A 204 -7.11 -35.80 -15.18
C GLU A 204 -8.26 -36.32 -16.05
N LEU A 205 -8.37 -35.78 -17.26
CA LEU A 205 -9.20 -36.37 -18.31
C LEU A 205 -8.54 -37.68 -18.78
N PRO A 206 -9.19 -38.85 -18.63
CA PRO A 206 -8.59 -40.13 -19.00
C PRO A 206 -8.41 -40.19 -20.53
N ALA A 207 -7.20 -40.57 -20.95
CA ALA A 207 -6.84 -40.68 -22.35
C ALA A 207 -7.73 -41.68 -23.10
N GLN A 208 -8.60 -41.20 -23.98
CA GLN A 208 -9.28 -42.03 -24.97
C GLN A 208 -8.44 -42.14 -26.23
N ALA A 209 -7.95 -43.34 -26.50
CA ALA A 209 -7.35 -43.69 -27.78
C ALA A 209 -8.44 -43.82 -28.87
N ALA A 210 -8.23 -43.15 -30.00
CA ALA A 210 -8.96 -43.42 -31.24
C ALA A 210 -7.96 -43.50 -32.41
N ALA A 211 -8.07 -44.56 -33.20
CA ALA A 211 -7.17 -44.91 -34.30
C ALA A 211 -7.61 -44.25 -35.63
N PRO A 212 -6.79 -44.29 -36.71
CA PRO A 212 -6.79 -43.27 -37.75
C PRO A 212 -7.65 -43.58 -38.99
N LEU A 213 -7.95 -42.55 -39.78
CA LEU A 213 -8.39 -42.67 -41.17
C LEU A 213 -7.62 -41.71 -42.11
N ALA A 214 -7.18 -42.31 -43.21
CA ALA A 214 -6.44 -41.82 -44.38
C ALA A 214 -7.20 -40.74 -45.21
N GLN A 215 -6.66 -40.03 -46.23
CA GLN A 215 -5.31 -39.86 -46.83
C GLN A 215 -5.30 -38.62 -47.79
N GLU A 216 -4.20 -38.46 -48.56
CA GLU A 216 -3.98 -37.55 -49.73
C GLU A 216 -3.42 -36.14 -49.36
N GLU A 217 -2.12 -35.81 -49.45
CA GLU A 217 -1.09 -35.87 -50.55
C GLU A 217 -1.40 -34.79 -51.64
N LEU A 218 -0.53 -33.87 -52.09
CA LEU A 218 0.95 -33.72 -52.21
C LEU A 218 1.38 -32.26 -51.85
N ALA A 219 2.65 -31.81 -51.68
CA ALA A 219 3.95 -32.30 -52.15
C ALA A 219 5.16 -31.86 -51.25
N GLU A 220 6.28 -32.57 -51.41
CA GLU A 220 7.65 -32.38 -50.86
C GLU A 220 8.36 -31.06 -51.30
N LEU A 221 9.49 -30.54 -50.76
CA LEU A 221 10.51 -30.81 -49.70
C LEU A 221 11.39 -29.49 -49.57
N PRO A 222 12.44 -29.32 -48.71
CA PRO A 222 12.90 -30.09 -47.54
C PRO A 222 13.19 -29.27 -46.24
N LEU A 223 13.23 -30.01 -45.12
CA LEU A 223 14.12 -29.81 -43.94
C LEU A 223 14.22 -28.42 -43.26
N ALA A 224 13.37 -28.21 -42.26
CA ALA A 224 13.82 -28.00 -40.88
C ALA A 224 12.74 -28.47 -39.90
N SER A 225 13.07 -29.35 -38.96
CA SER A 225 12.14 -29.74 -37.90
C SER A 225 12.00 -28.58 -36.91
N VAL A 226 10.98 -27.74 -37.11
CA VAL A 226 10.50 -26.84 -36.07
C VAL A 226 9.80 -27.70 -35.01
N ILE A 227 10.60 -28.24 -34.10
CA ILE A 227 10.12 -28.44 -32.73
C ILE A 227 9.62 -27.06 -32.30
N PRO A 228 8.38 -26.91 -31.81
CA PRO A 228 7.98 -25.68 -31.16
C PRO A 228 8.79 -25.55 -29.87
N VAL A 229 9.97 -24.95 -29.99
CA VAL A 229 10.78 -24.56 -28.83
C VAL A 229 9.91 -23.60 -28.05
N VAL A 230 9.51 -24.02 -26.85
CA VAL A 230 8.77 -23.17 -25.92
C VAL A 230 9.77 -22.14 -25.39
N GLY A 231 9.95 -21.08 -26.17
CA GLY A 231 10.82 -19.96 -25.82
C GLY A 231 10.32 -19.31 -24.55
N ILE A 232 11.20 -19.19 -23.55
CA ILE A 232 10.94 -18.42 -22.34
C ILE A 232 10.91 -16.94 -22.77
N ARG A 233 9.73 -16.35 -22.72
CA ARG A 233 9.51 -14.93 -22.99
C ARG A 233 9.85 -14.14 -21.74
N VAL A 234 10.78 -13.20 -21.85
CA VAL A 234 11.10 -12.24 -20.79
C VAL A 234 10.48 -10.91 -21.17
N GLU A 235 9.49 -10.48 -20.40
CA GLU A 235 8.69 -9.29 -20.64
C GLU A 235 8.98 -8.20 -19.59
N SER A 236 8.72 -6.94 -19.90
CA SER A 236 9.05 -5.83 -18.99
C SER A 236 8.11 -5.80 -17.77
N PRO A 237 8.63 -5.87 -16.54
CA PRO A 237 7.81 -5.80 -15.32
C PRO A 237 7.36 -4.38 -14.97
N MET A 238 7.76 -3.35 -15.74
CA MET A 238 7.38 -1.96 -15.51
C MET A 238 7.47 -1.12 -16.79
N VAL A 239 6.87 0.08 -16.75
CA VAL A 239 7.05 1.12 -17.78
C VAL A 239 8.36 1.88 -17.50
N GLY A 240 9.21 2.04 -18.51
CA GLY A 240 10.52 2.67 -18.33
C GLY A 240 11.32 2.84 -19.62
N VAL A 241 12.63 3.09 -19.50
CA VAL A 241 13.58 3.11 -20.62
C VAL A 241 14.50 1.89 -20.52
N PHE A 242 14.64 1.14 -21.62
CA PHE A 242 15.47 -0.05 -21.70
C PHE A 242 16.93 0.29 -22.02
N TYR A 243 17.86 -0.27 -21.23
CA TYR A 243 19.31 -0.12 -21.45
C TYR A 243 19.98 -1.50 -21.47
N ARG A 244 20.77 -1.78 -22.51
CA ARG A 244 21.43 -3.08 -22.67
C ARG A 244 22.71 -3.25 -21.85
N ALA A 245 23.23 -2.16 -21.28
CA ALA A 245 24.57 -2.08 -20.68
C ALA A 245 24.53 -1.25 -19.37
N PRO A 246 25.45 -1.47 -18.41
CA PRO A 246 25.45 -0.74 -17.13
C PRO A 246 25.75 0.76 -17.28
N GLU A 247 26.59 1.13 -18.24
CA GLU A 247 26.97 2.52 -18.53
C GLU A 247 27.03 2.78 -20.05
N PRO A 248 26.79 4.01 -20.54
CA PRO A 248 26.92 4.33 -21.96
C PRO A 248 28.31 4.03 -22.52
N GLY A 249 28.39 3.10 -23.48
CA GLY A 249 29.65 2.66 -24.11
C GLY A 249 30.34 1.45 -23.44
N SER A 250 29.78 0.94 -22.34
CA SER A 250 30.18 -0.35 -21.76
C SER A 250 29.57 -1.54 -22.56
N PRO A 251 30.12 -2.77 -22.47
CA PRO A 251 29.54 -3.93 -23.15
C PRO A 251 28.13 -4.24 -22.60
N ALA A 252 27.27 -4.78 -23.47
CA ALA A 252 25.94 -5.23 -23.07
C ALA A 252 26.02 -6.39 -22.06
N PHE A 253 25.03 -6.50 -21.17
CA PHE A 253 24.92 -7.58 -20.20
C PHE A 253 24.82 -8.96 -20.87
N VAL A 254 24.08 -9.04 -21.99
CA VAL A 254 23.89 -10.25 -22.80
C VAL A 254 23.76 -9.89 -24.29
N GLN A 255 24.08 -10.85 -25.16
CA GLN A 255 23.90 -10.78 -26.61
C GLN A 255 23.14 -12.02 -27.13
N PRO A 256 22.46 -11.94 -28.30
CA PRO A 256 21.91 -13.12 -28.96
C PRO A 256 22.97 -14.21 -29.16
N GLY A 257 22.67 -15.40 -28.66
CA GLY A 257 23.55 -16.56 -28.65
C GLY A 257 24.19 -16.87 -27.30
N ASP A 258 24.21 -15.93 -26.34
CA ASP A 258 24.78 -16.11 -25.00
C ASP A 258 23.95 -17.05 -24.14
N VAL A 259 24.60 -17.76 -23.22
CA VAL A 259 23.96 -18.60 -22.21
C VAL A 259 23.85 -17.81 -20.90
N VAL A 260 22.63 -17.75 -20.36
CA VAL A 260 22.31 -17.05 -19.12
C VAL A 260 21.93 -18.04 -18.01
N ALA A 261 22.39 -17.77 -16.79
CA ALA A 261 22.01 -18.51 -15.59
C ALA A 261 20.82 -17.86 -14.86
N PRO A 262 20.05 -18.61 -14.04
CA PRO A 262 19.03 -18.02 -13.18
C PRO A 262 19.64 -16.93 -12.27
N GLY A 263 19.00 -15.77 -12.19
CA GLY A 263 19.47 -14.61 -11.45
C GLY A 263 20.52 -13.74 -12.17
N GLN A 264 20.97 -14.11 -13.38
CA GLN A 264 21.88 -13.27 -14.17
C GLN A 264 21.15 -12.05 -14.75
N THR A 265 21.76 -10.87 -14.62
CA THR A 265 21.23 -9.61 -15.18
C THR A 265 21.21 -9.65 -16.71
N LEU A 266 20.07 -9.28 -17.30
CA LEU A 266 19.81 -9.23 -18.75
C LEU A 266 19.84 -7.80 -19.31
N CYS A 267 19.29 -6.85 -18.57
CA CYS A 267 19.27 -5.43 -18.91
C CYS A 267 19.04 -4.55 -17.68
N LEU A 268 19.17 -3.24 -17.85
CA LEU A 268 18.64 -2.24 -16.93
C LEU A 268 17.35 -1.64 -17.49
N LEU A 269 16.43 -1.32 -16.60
CA LEU A 269 15.19 -0.60 -16.88
C LEU A 269 15.15 0.66 -16.00
N GLU A 270 15.13 1.83 -16.61
CA GLU A 270 14.99 3.10 -15.89
C GLU A 270 13.52 3.48 -15.72
N ALA A 271 13.06 3.59 -14.47
CA ALA A 271 11.74 4.14 -14.13
C ALA A 271 11.91 5.22 -13.07
N MET A 272 11.36 6.42 -13.31
CA MET A 272 11.40 7.57 -12.37
C MET A 272 12.82 7.93 -11.87
N LYS A 273 13.84 7.82 -12.72
CA LYS A 273 15.28 8.00 -12.41
C LYS A 273 15.90 6.92 -11.50
N LEU A 274 15.24 5.78 -11.33
CA LEU A 274 15.78 4.61 -10.65
C LEU A 274 16.07 3.52 -11.71
N PHE A 275 17.26 2.92 -11.65
CA PHE A 275 17.66 1.84 -12.54
C PHE A 275 17.45 0.49 -11.85
N ASN A 276 16.56 -0.33 -12.40
CA ASN A 276 16.29 -1.68 -11.91
C ASN A 276 16.93 -2.72 -12.83
N GLU A 277 17.62 -3.70 -12.23
CA GLU A 277 18.18 -4.86 -12.94
C GLU A 277 17.08 -5.87 -13.28
N LEU A 278 16.87 -6.15 -14.57
CA LEU A 278 16.07 -7.30 -15.00
C LEU A 278 16.95 -8.55 -15.00
N LYS A 279 16.47 -9.64 -14.40
CA LYS A 279 17.23 -10.89 -14.22
C LYS A 279 16.53 -12.06 -14.91
N ALA A 280 17.29 -13.05 -15.35
CA ALA A 280 16.74 -14.27 -15.93
C ALA A 280 16.12 -15.17 -14.85
N ASP A 281 14.86 -15.58 -15.02
CA ASP A 281 14.19 -16.49 -14.08
C ASP A 281 14.68 -17.94 -14.20
N ALA A 282 15.22 -18.32 -15.37
CA ALA A 282 15.64 -19.68 -15.67
C ALA A 282 16.92 -19.72 -16.53
N ALA A 283 17.58 -20.89 -16.54
CA ALA A 283 18.73 -21.13 -17.40
C ALA A 283 18.30 -21.24 -18.87
N GLY A 284 18.93 -20.46 -19.74
CA GLY A 284 18.57 -20.47 -21.16
C GLY A 284 19.62 -19.82 -22.04
N ARG A 285 19.38 -19.86 -23.35
CA ARG A 285 20.20 -19.20 -24.35
C ARG A 285 19.42 -18.05 -24.97
N VAL A 286 20.00 -16.85 -25.05
CA VAL A 286 19.33 -15.70 -25.66
C VAL A 286 19.15 -15.98 -27.16
N VAL A 287 17.89 -16.07 -27.61
CA VAL A 287 17.53 -16.26 -29.03
C VAL A 287 17.43 -14.90 -29.72
N ALA A 288 16.69 -13.98 -29.11
CA ALA A 288 16.44 -12.65 -29.64
C ALA A 288 16.34 -11.58 -28.53
N VAL A 289 16.66 -10.35 -28.90
CA VAL A 289 16.36 -9.13 -28.14
C VAL A 289 15.42 -8.29 -28.99
N HIS A 290 14.26 -7.92 -28.45
CA HIS A 290 13.17 -7.28 -29.19
C HIS A 290 13.12 -5.75 -29.04
N VAL A 291 14.00 -5.19 -28.21
CA VAL A 291 14.03 -3.76 -27.88
C VAL A 291 15.44 -3.19 -28.08
N GLU A 292 15.53 -1.99 -28.64
CA GLU A 292 16.81 -1.29 -28.83
C GLU A 292 17.20 -0.48 -27.58
N ASP A 293 18.50 -0.26 -27.44
CA ASP A 293 19.12 0.50 -26.35
C ASP A 293 18.64 1.97 -26.33
N GLY A 294 18.08 2.41 -25.21
CA GLY A 294 17.50 3.74 -25.01
C GLY A 294 16.04 3.89 -25.44
N GLN A 295 15.35 2.82 -25.86
CA GLN A 295 13.93 2.87 -26.21
C GLN A 295 13.03 2.84 -24.96
N PRO A 296 11.87 3.53 -24.99
CA PRO A 296 10.83 3.36 -23.97
C PRO A 296 10.18 1.97 -24.10
N VAL A 297 9.80 1.38 -22.97
CA VAL A 297 9.10 0.10 -22.88
C VAL A 297 7.87 0.18 -21.99
N GLU A 298 6.85 -0.57 -22.35
CA GLU A 298 5.58 -0.70 -21.60
C GLU A 298 5.55 -1.97 -20.73
N PHE A 299 4.66 -2.00 -19.74
CA PHE A 299 4.44 -3.19 -18.90
C PHE A 299 3.94 -4.37 -19.76
N GLY A 300 4.57 -5.54 -19.62
CA GLY A 300 4.27 -6.72 -20.44
C GLY A 300 4.86 -6.68 -21.86
N GLN A 301 5.65 -5.68 -22.22
CA GLN A 301 6.33 -5.66 -23.51
C GLN A 301 7.43 -6.71 -23.56
N LEU A 302 7.47 -7.54 -24.60
CA LEU A 302 8.52 -8.54 -24.81
C LEU A 302 9.89 -7.87 -25.00
N LEU A 303 10.86 -8.28 -24.18
CA LEU A 303 12.24 -7.78 -24.20
C LEU A 303 13.20 -8.82 -24.77
N PHE A 304 13.13 -10.07 -24.27
CA PHE A 304 13.99 -11.17 -24.71
C PHE A 304 13.20 -12.45 -24.96
N GLU A 305 13.72 -13.28 -25.86
CA GLU A 305 13.30 -14.66 -26.05
C GLU A 305 14.49 -15.57 -25.69
N LEU A 306 14.30 -16.52 -24.77
CA LEU A 306 15.34 -17.47 -24.33
C LEU A 306 14.95 -18.92 -24.67
N GLU A 307 15.88 -19.67 -25.26
CA GLU A 307 15.75 -21.12 -25.46
C GLU A 307 16.14 -21.85 -24.15
N PRO A 308 15.25 -22.66 -23.54
CA PRO A 308 15.54 -23.33 -22.26
C PRO A 308 16.66 -24.37 -22.42
N ILE A 309 17.72 -24.25 -21.62
CA ILE A 309 18.76 -25.28 -21.52
C ILE A 309 18.38 -26.20 -20.37
N ALA A 310 17.75 -27.32 -20.71
CA ALA A 310 17.35 -28.31 -19.72
C ALA A 310 18.57 -28.85 -18.94
N PRO A 311 18.54 -28.86 -17.60
CA PRO A 311 19.57 -29.54 -16.83
C PRO A 311 19.51 -31.05 -17.11
N LEU A 312 20.67 -31.67 -17.32
CA LEU A 312 20.79 -33.12 -17.41
C LEU A 312 20.21 -33.75 -16.12
N PRO A 313 19.33 -34.76 -16.22
CA PRO A 313 18.82 -35.43 -15.03
C PRO A 313 19.97 -36.16 -14.34
N THR A 314 20.26 -35.77 -13.10
CA THR A 314 21.13 -36.52 -12.20
C THR A 314 20.49 -37.87 -11.87
N LEU A 315 21.12 -38.94 -12.34
CA LEU A 315 20.85 -40.34 -11.96
C LEU A 315 21.44 -40.67 -10.58
#